data_AF-A0A922LYQ9-F1
#
_entry.id   AF-A0A922LYQ9-F1
#
_cell.length_a   1.000
_cell.length_b   1.000
_cell.length_c   1.000
_cell.angle_alpha   90.00
_cell.angle_beta   90.00
_cell.angle_gamma   90.00
#
_symmetry.space_group_name_H-M   'P 1'
#
loop_
_entity.id
_entity.type
_entity.pdbx_description
1 polymer ?
#
loop_
_entity_poly.entity_id
_entity_poly.type
_entity_poly.pdbx_seq_one_letter_code
_entity_poly.pdbx_strand_id
1 'polypeptide(L)'
;MPDGEFAGISKVEGRINPNIVKQLHMNIIGREEFNFLEPIGSEYGHLHGLHKMHKPNICLRPILSVRRSPTHNRAKLLDPVGTRLYKYSVNDSFDLVDHLCDINIKRKTMCSFEVNSLFTNIPLKTTIDILCDHTSLNSLEKITCSFKNS
;
A
#
# COMPACT_ATOMS: atom_id res chain seq x y z
N MET A 1 17.77 -31.84 2.50
CA MET A 1 16.50 -31.77 1.76
C MET A 1 15.52 -31.00 2.64
N PRO A 2 15.08 -29.77 2.30
CA PRO A 2 14.02 -29.12 3.05
C PRO A 2 12.71 -29.18 2.25
N ASP A 3 11.89 -30.17 2.56
CA ASP A 3 10.55 -30.36 1.98
C ASP A 3 9.45 -29.60 2.79
N GLY A 4 9.87 -28.67 3.66
CA GLY A 4 8.99 -27.98 4.63
C GLY A 4 8.55 -26.55 4.25
N GLU A 5 9.14 -25.93 3.23
CA GLU A 5 8.99 -24.49 2.97
C GLU A 5 7.94 -24.11 1.90
N PHE A 6 7.40 -25.06 1.15
CA PHE A 6 6.50 -24.76 0.02
C PHE A 6 5.01 -24.63 0.40
N ALA A 7 4.61 -25.06 1.61
CA ALA A 7 3.19 -25.13 1.97
C ALA A 7 2.55 -23.78 2.35
N GLY A 8 3.34 -22.74 2.61
CA GLY A 8 2.84 -21.45 3.11
C GLY A 8 2.09 -20.64 2.05
N ILE A 9 2.71 -20.41 0.89
CA ILE A 9 2.14 -19.59 -0.19
C ILE A 9 0.87 -20.22 -0.76
N SER A 10 0.90 -21.51 -1.11
CA SER A 10 -0.26 -22.19 -1.69
C SER A 10 -1.45 -22.21 -0.74
N LYS A 11 -1.22 -22.24 0.58
CA LYS A 11 -2.30 -22.08 1.57
C LYS A 11 -2.90 -20.67 1.55
N VAL A 12 -2.09 -19.63 1.34
CA VAL A 12 -2.57 -18.24 1.24
C VAL A 12 -3.34 -18.03 -0.05
N GLU A 13 -2.82 -18.51 -1.19
CA GLU A 13 -3.52 -18.49 -2.48
C GLU A 13 -4.86 -19.23 -2.39
N GLY A 14 -4.87 -20.43 -1.77
CA GLY A 14 -6.08 -21.21 -1.55
C GLY A 14 -7.14 -20.52 -0.69
N ARG A 15 -6.77 -19.52 0.13
CA ARG A 15 -7.72 -18.67 0.89
C ARG A 15 -8.19 -17.46 0.09
N ILE A 16 -7.35 -16.96 -0.83
CA ILE A 16 -7.64 -15.76 -1.63
C ILE A 16 -8.51 -16.13 -2.83
N ASN A 17 -8.15 -17.17 -3.58
CA ASN A 17 -8.75 -17.53 -4.87
C ASN A 17 -10.27 -17.76 -4.80
N PRO A 18 -10.83 -18.46 -3.78
CA PRO A 18 -12.27 -18.68 -3.72
C PRO A 18 -13.08 -17.38 -3.68
N ASN A 19 -12.54 -16.33 -3.04
CA ASN A 19 -13.21 -15.03 -2.95
C ASN A 19 -13.22 -14.31 -4.31
N ILE A 20 -12.11 -14.38 -5.07
CA ILE A 20 -11.98 -13.75 -6.39
C ILE A 20 -12.86 -14.49 -7.41
N VAL A 21 -12.85 -15.83 -7.40
CA VAL A 21 -13.72 -16.65 -8.24
C VAL A 21 -15.19 -16.35 -7.96
N LYS A 22 -15.57 -16.22 -6.67
CA LYS A 22 -16.93 -15.83 -6.29
C LYS A 22 -17.29 -14.45 -6.83
N GLN A 23 -16.39 -13.47 -6.78
CA GLN A 23 -16.63 -12.13 -7.33
C GLN A 23 -16.80 -12.15 -8.85
N LEU A 24 -16.04 -12.98 -9.56
CA LEU A 24 -16.20 -13.19 -11.00
C LEU A 24 -17.57 -13.81 -11.33
N HIS A 25 -17.98 -14.84 -10.60
CA HIS A 25 -19.28 -15.49 -10.81
C HIS A 25 -20.47 -14.56 -10.51
N MET A 26 -20.30 -13.63 -9.58
CA MET A 26 -21.29 -12.60 -9.25
C MET A 26 -21.24 -11.40 -10.21
N ASN A 27 -20.41 -11.44 -11.26
CA ASN A 27 -20.18 -10.33 -12.19
C ASN A 27 -19.77 -9.01 -11.51
N ILE A 28 -19.12 -9.09 -10.33
CA ILE A 28 -18.59 -7.92 -9.62
C ILE A 28 -17.29 -7.44 -10.27
N ILE A 29 -16.49 -8.38 -10.79
CA ILE A 29 -15.23 -8.11 -11.49
C ILE A 29 -15.26 -8.72 -12.89
N GLY A 30 -14.57 -8.08 -13.83
CA GLY A 30 -14.39 -8.58 -15.20
C GLY A 30 -13.32 -9.68 -15.30
N ARG A 31 -13.21 -10.32 -16.47
CA ARG A 31 -12.19 -11.34 -16.73
C ARG A 31 -10.77 -10.78 -16.70
N GLU A 32 -10.57 -9.56 -17.19
CA GLU A 32 -9.26 -8.90 -17.17
C GLU A 32 -8.82 -8.59 -15.73
N GLU A 33 -9.74 -8.08 -14.90
CA GLU A 33 -9.49 -7.81 -13.48
C GLU A 33 -9.25 -9.11 -12.72
N PHE A 34 -10.00 -10.17 -13.03
CA PHE A 34 -9.75 -11.51 -12.49
C PHE A 34 -8.32 -11.96 -12.78
N ASN A 35 -7.88 -11.92 -14.04
CA ASN A 35 -6.54 -12.33 -14.42
C ASN A 35 -5.43 -11.51 -13.73
N PHE A 36 -5.70 -10.22 -13.47
CA PHE A 36 -4.77 -9.37 -12.74
C PHE A 36 -4.74 -9.67 -11.23
N LEU A 37 -5.90 -9.92 -10.62
CA LEU A 37 -6.04 -10.13 -9.18
C LEU A 37 -5.71 -11.56 -8.76
N GLU A 38 -5.80 -12.51 -9.67
CA GLU A 38 -5.50 -13.92 -9.42
C GLU A 38 -4.00 -14.08 -9.12
N PRO A 39 -3.64 -14.56 -7.91
CA PRO A 39 -2.27 -14.88 -7.61
C PRO A 39 -1.90 -16.21 -8.31
N ILE A 40 -1.00 -16.13 -9.28
CA ILE A 40 -0.45 -17.30 -9.99
C ILE A 40 1.07 -17.28 -9.82
N GLY A 41 1.62 -18.38 -9.27
CA GLY A 41 3.06 -18.54 -9.12
C GLY A 41 3.68 -17.52 -8.17
N SER A 42 3.00 -17.24 -7.05
CA SER A 42 3.47 -16.22 -6.13
C SER A 42 4.80 -16.60 -5.45
N GLU A 43 5.57 -15.58 -5.11
CA GLU A 43 6.86 -15.71 -4.42
C GLU A 43 6.76 -15.24 -2.96
N TYR A 44 7.68 -15.71 -2.12
CA TYR A 44 7.79 -15.23 -0.74
C TYR A 44 8.33 -13.80 -0.72
N GLY A 45 7.92 -13.04 0.29
CA GLY A 45 8.51 -11.74 0.55
C GLY A 45 9.97 -11.88 0.98
N HIS A 46 10.84 -11.00 0.47
CA HIS A 46 12.25 -10.96 0.81
C HIS A 46 12.48 -9.91 1.90
N LEU A 47 13.07 -10.32 3.02
CA LEU A 47 13.39 -9.41 4.12
C LEU A 47 14.83 -8.92 3.99
N HIS A 48 15.02 -7.61 3.87
CA HIS A 48 16.33 -6.96 3.80
C HIS A 48 16.55 -6.10 5.05
N GLY A 49 17.76 -6.10 5.61
CA GLY A 49 18.16 -5.16 6.67
C GLY A 49 18.95 -4.00 6.10
N LEU A 50 18.39 -2.79 6.10
CA LEU A 50 19.13 -1.58 5.70
C LEU A 50 19.75 -0.89 6.91
N HIS A 51 21.01 -0.48 6.80
CA HIS A 51 21.68 0.18 7.91
C HIS A 51 21.12 1.58 8.21
N LYS A 52 20.85 1.89 9.49
CA LYS A 52 20.50 3.25 9.93
C LYS A 52 21.74 3.95 10.50
N MET A 53 22.54 4.55 9.63
CA MET A 53 23.82 5.20 10.00
C MET A 53 23.70 6.29 11.10
N HIS A 54 22.51 6.86 11.32
CA HIS A 54 22.28 7.99 12.23
C HIS A 54 21.70 7.61 13.61
N LYS A 55 21.56 6.31 13.94
CA LYS A 55 21.05 5.87 15.25
C LYS A 55 22.10 4.98 15.95
N PRO A 56 22.77 5.44 17.03
CA PRO A 56 23.70 4.59 17.78
C PRO A 56 22.95 3.39 18.35
N ASN A 57 23.55 2.19 18.28
CA ASN A 57 23.01 0.92 18.78
C ASN A 57 21.79 0.32 18.04
N ILE A 58 21.20 0.97 17.03
CA ILE A 58 20.15 0.38 16.19
C ILE A 58 20.68 0.24 14.77
N CYS A 59 21.23 -0.93 14.48
CA CYS A 59 22.01 -1.12 13.27
C CYS A 59 21.13 -1.26 12.01
N LEU A 60 19.93 -1.85 12.10
CA LEU A 60 19.16 -2.25 10.92
C LEU A 60 17.69 -1.79 10.94
N ARG A 61 17.22 -1.33 9.79
CA ARG A 61 15.81 -1.17 9.42
C ARG A 61 15.39 -2.39 8.58
N PRO A 62 14.59 -3.31 9.12
CA PRO A 62 14.02 -4.37 8.30
C PRO A 62 13.07 -3.77 7.24
N ILE A 63 13.20 -4.22 6.00
CA ILE A 63 12.35 -3.87 4.86
C ILE A 63 11.90 -5.17 4.21
N LEU A 64 10.59 -5.38 4.17
CA LEU A 64 10.00 -6.54 3.50
C LEU A 64 9.62 -6.16 2.06
N SER A 65 10.29 -6.75 1.09
CA SER A 65 9.93 -6.69 -0.32
C SER A 65 8.93 -7.79 -0.63
N VAL A 66 7.67 -7.45 -0.86
CA VAL A 66 6.58 -8.41 -1.15
C VAL A 66 6.22 -8.47 -2.64
N ARG A 67 7.19 -8.17 -3.53
CA ARG A 67 6.97 -8.28 -4.98
C ARG A 67 6.59 -9.70 -5.35
N ARG A 68 5.62 -9.83 -6.26
CA ARG A 68 5.06 -11.13 -6.71
C ARG A 68 4.47 -11.99 -5.59
N SER A 69 4.22 -11.42 -4.40
CA SER A 69 3.48 -12.13 -3.36
C SER A 69 1.98 -12.26 -3.73
N PRO A 70 1.23 -13.15 -3.07
CA PRO A 70 -0.19 -13.35 -3.37
C PRO A 70 -1.08 -12.10 -3.20
N THR A 71 -0.57 -11.07 -2.49
CA THR A 71 -1.29 -9.82 -2.23
C THR A 71 -0.77 -8.65 -3.06
N HIS A 72 0.29 -8.82 -3.84
CA HIS A 72 0.99 -7.75 -4.55
C HIS A 72 0.07 -6.96 -5.49
N ASN A 73 -0.66 -7.65 -6.37
CA ASN A 73 -1.54 -6.99 -7.34
C ASN A 73 -2.76 -6.35 -6.67
N ARG A 74 -3.24 -6.92 -5.56
CA ARG A 74 -4.32 -6.35 -4.76
C ARG A 74 -3.89 -5.07 -4.04
N ALA A 75 -2.66 -5.01 -3.55
CA ALA A 75 -2.10 -3.80 -2.96
C ALA A 75 -2.00 -2.66 -3.98
N LYS A 76 -1.59 -2.96 -5.22
CA LYS A 76 -1.55 -1.96 -6.31
C LYS A 76 -2.92 -1.33 -6.61
N LEU A 77 -4.01 -2.07 -6.40
CA LEU A 77 -5.36 -1.53 -6.58
C LEU A 77 -5.67 -0.36 -5.63
N LEU A 78 -4.97 -0.30 -4.49
CA LEU A 78 -5.15 0.74 -3.48
C LEU A 78 -4.28 1.97 -3.73
N ASP A 79 -3.31 1.92 -4.66
CA ASP A 79 -2.43 3.06 -4.96
C ASP A 79 -3.20 4.34 -5.32
N PRO A 80 -4.27 4.30 -6.14
CA PRO A 80 -5.05 5.50 -6.48
C PRO A 80 -5.87 6.07 -5.31
N VAL A 81 -6.07 5.30 -4.24
CA VAL A 81 -6.76 5.78 -3.03
C VAL A 81 -5.83 6.70 -2.25
N GLY A 82 -4.54 6.36 -2.16
CA GLY A 82 -3.54 7.18 -1.46
C GLY A 82 -3.51 8.61 -1.98
N THR A 83 -3.41 8.79 -3.31
CA THR A 83 -3.29 10.12 -3.95
C THR A 83 -4.45 11.07 -3.64
N ARG A 84 -5.62 10.56 -3.26
CA ARG A 84 -6.81 11.36 -2.95
C ARG A 84 -6.94 11.75 -1.48
N LEU A 85 -6.21 11.10 -0.59
CA LEU A 85 -6.28 11.32 0.86
C LEU A 85 -5.32 12.42 1.35
N TYR A 86 -4.42 12.90 0.50
CA TYR A 86 -3.34 13.83 0.86
C TYR A 86 -3.68 15.31 0.67
N LYS A 87 -4.82 15.78 1.20
CA LYS A 87 -5.29 17.17 1.00
C LYS A 87 -4.26 18.26 1.40
N TYR A 88 -3.43 17.98 2.41
CA TYR A 88 -2.45 18.92 2.96
C TYR A 88 -1.01 18.37 2.91
N SER A 89 -0.69 17.54 1.91
CA SER A 89 0.70 17.12 1.66
C SER A 89 1.28 17.89 0.47
N VAL A 90 2.57 18.15 0.57
CA VAL A 90 3.40 18.63 -0.54
C VAL A 90 3.93 17.43 -1.31
N ASN A 91 4.10 17.53 -2.63
CA ASN A 91 4.55 16.39 -3.43
C ASN A 91 6.06 16.13 -3.24
N ASP A 92 6.84 17.21 -3.13
CA ASP A 92 8.28 17.13 -2.95
C ASP A 92 8.84 18.30 -2.12
N SER A 93 10.17 18.34 -2.00
CA SER A 93 10.88 19.38 -1.26
C SER A 93 10.87 20.75 -1.95
N PHE A 94 10.71 20.81 -3.27
CA PHE A 94 10.65 22.06 -4.01
C PHE A 94 9.30 22.74 -3.82
N ASP A 95 8.21 21.97 -3.93
CA ASP A 95 6.84 22.41 -3.60
C ASP A 95 6.80 22.99 -2.18
N LEU A 96 7.46 22.34 -1.22
CA LEU A 96 7.56 22.83 0.15
C LEU A 96 8.24 24.19 0.23
N VAL A 97 9.36 24.38 -0.47
CA VAL A 97 10.10 25.65 -0.47
C VAL A 97 9.24 26.76 -1.05
N ASP A 98 8.56 26.52 -2.18
CA ASP A 98 7.67 27.48 -2.81
C ASP A 98 6.53 27.90 -1.85
N HIS A 99 5.91 26.92 -1.18
CA HIS A 99 4.90 27.21 -0.15
C HIS A 99 5.45 28.00 1.04
N LEU A 100 6.68 27.74 1.48
CA LEU A 100 7.28 28.44 2.61
C LEU A 100 7.69 29.88 2.26
N CYS A 101 8.11 30.14 1.02
CA CYS A 101 8.51 31.46 0.54
C CYS A 101 7.37 32.49 0.66
N ASP A 102 6.13 32.07 0.42
CA ASP A 102 4.96 32.96 0.44
C ASP A 102 4.37 33.17 1.85
N ILE A 103 4.83 32.42 2.85
CA ILE A 103 4.28 32.51 4.21
C ILE A 103 4.94 33.64 5.00
N ASN A 104 4.15 34.63 5.40
CA ASN A 104 4.60 35.61 6.40
C ASN A 104 4.77 34.94 7.78
N ILE A 105 6.02 34.84 8.25
CA ILE A 105 6.40 34.18 9.52
C ILE A 105 6.38 35.16 10.71
N LYS A 106 6.20 36.47 10.48
CA LYS A 106 6.22 37.45 11.58
C LYS A 106 5.19 37.07 12.65
N ARG A 107 5.65 36.98 13.91
CA ARG A 107 4.86 36.63 15.11
C ARG A 107 4.25 35.22 15.08
N LYS A 108 4.84 34.28 14.34
CA LYS A 108 4.47 32.86 14.34
C LYS A 108 5.57 31.99 14.97
N THR A 109 5.18 30.83 15.49
CA THR A 109 6.10 29.82 16.02
C THR A 109 6.06 28.59 15.12
N MET A 110 7.23 28.09 14.76
CA MET A 110 7.37 26.84 14.01
C MET A 110 7.50 25.67 14.98
N CYS A 111 6.81 24.56 14.70
CA CYS A 111 6.97 23.30 15.43
C CYS A 111 7.16 22.16 14.42
N SER A 112 8.05 21.23 14.74
CA SER A 112 8.27 20.01 13.96
C SER A 112 7.87 18.80 14.78
N PHE A 113 7.07 17.91 14.19
CA PHE A 113 6.68 16.66 14.81
C PHE A 113 7.27 15.50 14.02
N GLU A 114 7.83 14.52 14.72
CA GLU A 114 8.29 13.26 14.13
C GLU A 114 7.29 12.16 14.50
N VAL A 115 6.82 11.41 13.51
CA VAL A 115 5.96 10.25 13.75
C VAL A 115 6.86 9.03 13.96
N ASN A 116 6.82 8.49 15.18
CA ASN A 116 7.52 7.24 15.48
C ASN A 116 6.75 6.04 14.94
N SER A 117 7.48 5.11 14.32
CA SER A 117 6.95 3.78 13.97
C SER A 117 5.71 3.81 13.07
N LEU A 118 5.71 4.70 12.07
CA LEU A 118 4.59 4.94 11.14
C LEU A 118 3.98 3.65 10.55
N PHE A 119 4.82 2.67 10.19
CA PHE A 119 4.35 1.43 9.55
C PHE A 119 3.78 0.40 10.52
N THR A 120 4.19 0.40 11.78
CA THR A 120 3.77 -0.63 12.75
C THR A 120 2.62 -0.16 13.63
N ASN A 121 2.35 1.15 13.69
CA ASN A 121 1.34 1.75 14.56
C ASN A 121 0.06 2.15 13.80
N ILE A 122 -0.22 1.54 12.66
CA ILE A 122 -1.42 1.86 11.86
C ILE A 122 -2.65 1.23 12.52
N PRO A 123 -3.69 2.02 12.90
CA PRO A 123 -4.93 1.48 13.47
C PRO A 123 -5.72 0.77 12.38
N LEU A 124 -5.57 -0.56 12.30
CA LEU A 124 -6.08 -1.36 11.19
C LEU A 124 -7.58 -1.20 10.97
N LYS A 125 -8.40 -1.28 12.04
CA LYS A 125 -9.86 -1.16 11.93
C LYS A 125 -10.27 0.19 11.34
N THR A 126 -9.79 1.28 11.95
CA THR A 126 -10.06 2.64 11.47
C THR A 126 -9.59 2.85 10.04
N THR A 127 -8.44 2.28 9.67
CA THR A 127 -7.92 2.37 8.30
C THR A 127 -8.83 1.65 7.31
N ILE A 128 -9.32 0.46 7.66
CA ILE A 128 -10.27 -0.30 6.83
C ILE A 128 -11.58 0.49 6.69
N ASP A 129 -12.10 1.05 7.77
CA ASP A 129 -13.34 1.84 7.75
C ASP A 129 -13.21 3.05 6.82
N ILE A 130 -12.10 3.81 6.92
CA ILE A 130 -11.80 4.95 6.03
C ILE A 130 -11.72 4.51 4.57
N LEU A 131 -11.07 3.37 4.28
CA LEU A 131 -10.98 2.83 2.93
C LEU A 131 -12.37 2.46 2.39
N CYS A 132 -13.18 1.76 3.18
CA CYS A 132 -14.55 1.38 2.83
C CYS A 132 -15.41 2.61 2.52
N ASP A 133 -15.38 3.62 3.38
CA ASP A 133 -16.12 4.89 3.18
C ASP A 133 -15.68 5.58 1.88
N HIS A 134 -14.37 5.67 1.66
CA HIS A 134 -13.82 6.31 0.47
C HIS A 134 -14.18 5.56 -0.83
N THR A 135 -14.19 4.22 -0.80
CA THR A 135 -14.61 3.39 -1.94
C THR A 135 -16.13 3.42 -2.17
N SER A 136 -16.94 3.57 -1.12
CA SER A 136 -18.40 3.64 -1.22
C SER A 136 -18.88 5.00 -1.75
N LEU A 137 -18.16 6.07 -1.44
CA LEU A 137 -18.45 7.44 -1.90
C LEU A 137 -18.01 7.69 -3.36
N ASN A 138 -17.00 6.97 -3.84
CA ASN A 138 -16.52 7.05 -5.21
C ASN A 138 -17.04 5.83 -5.98
N SER A 139 -18.28 5.91 -6.49
CA SER A 139 -18.87 4.93 -7.40
C SER A 139 -17.82 4.35 -8.36
N LEU A 140 -17.78 3.02 -8.46
CA LEU A 140 -16.84 2.14 -9.17
C LEU A 140 -16.59 2.46 -10.66
N GLU A 141 -16.20 3.69 -11.03
CA GLU A 141 -16.01 4.07 -12.43
C GLU A 141 -14.55 4.29 -12.83
N LYS A 142 -13.56 4.26 -11.91
CA LYS A 142 -12.18 4.67 -12.24
C LYS A 142 -11.06 3.72 -11.84
N ILE A 143 -11.34 2.63 -11.12
CA ILE A 143 -10.28 1.66 -10.79
C ILE A 143 -9.88 0.84 -12.03
N THR A 144 -10.80 0.65 -12.98
CA THR A 144 -10.54 0.02 -14.29
C THR A 144 -9.69 0.85 -15.25
N CYS A 145 -9.61 2.18 -15.07
CA CYS A 145 -8.95 3.07 -16.03
C CYS A 145 -7.41 3.03 -15.97
N SER A 146 -6.81 2.43 -14.93
CA SER A 146 -5.34 2.32 -14.83
C SER A 146 -4.78 1.07 -15.52
N PHE A 147 -5.62 0.12 -15.93
CA PHE A 147 -5.18 -1.10 -16.62
C PHE A 147 -4.85 -0.92 -18.11
N LYS A 148 -5.19 0.24 -18.69
CA LYS A 148 -4.99 0.48 -20.13
C LYS A 148 -3.62 1.04 -20.52
N ASN A 149 -2.77 1.41 -19.55
CA ASN A 149 -1.51 2.15 -19.83
C ASN A 149 -0.24 1.55 -19.20
N SER A 150 -0.18 0.24 -18.92
CA SER A 150 1.07 -0.44 -18.48
C SER A 150 1.40 -1.66 -19.31
#